data_AF-A0A6L8U3P3-F1
#
_entry.id   AF-A0A6L8U3P3-F1
#
_cell.length_a   1.000
_cell.length_b   1.000
_cell.length_c   1.000
_cell.angle_alpha   90.00
_cell.angle_beta   90.00
_cell.angle_gamma   90.00
#
_symmetry.space_group_name_H-M   'P 1'
#
loop_
_entity.id
_entity.type
_entity.pdbx_description
1 polymer ?
#
loop_
_entity_poly.entity_id
_entity_poly.type
_entity_poly.pdbx_seq_one_letter_code
_entity_poly.pdbx_strand_id
1 'polypeptide(L)'
;DDAIYKASSTKYKQYNIRTKVEMPITDWLKTGIDVAGFLVNRVYPYKSADAIVGQSTRLVPTSWSFWPTGEPGPDIEYGDNPVETSTFSAGKNDQKTYRL
;
A
#
# COMPACT_ATOMS: atom_id res chain seq x y z
N ASP A 1 -0.09 0.24 8.80
CA ASP A 1 1.30 0.64 8.59
C ASP A 1 1.39 1.78 7.63
N ASP A 2 1.86 2.91 8.14
CA ASP A 2 2.54 3.91 7.33
C ASP A 2 4.00 3.48 7.20
N ALA A 3 4.54 3.51 5.98
CA ALA A 3 5.95 3.23 5.77
C ALA A 3 6.82 4.31 6.44
N ILE A 4 8.11 4.00 6.63
CA ILE A 4 9.13 4.86 7.27
C ILE A 4 9.33 6.20 6.50
N TYR A 5 8.72 6.35 5.32
CA TYR A 5 8.80 7.55 4.49
C TYR A 5 7.67 8.55 4.81
N LYS A 6 8.04 9.83 4.98
CA LYS A 6 7.12 10.96 5.25
C LYS A 6 6.04 11.14 4.16
N ALA A 7 6.32 10.65 2.94
CA ALA A 7 5.37 10.48 1.84
C ALA A 7 5.02 8.99 1.70
N SER A 8 4.23 8.47 2.64
CA SER A 8 3.92 7.04 2.78
C SER A 8 3.37 6.45 1.48
N SER A 9 4.22 5.65 0.82
CA SER A 9 3.97 5.02 -0.48
C SER A 9 3.06 3.79 -0.40
N THR A 10 2.85 3.27 0.81
CA THR A 10 2.04 2.08 1.04
C THR A 10 0.91 2.42 1.99
N LYS A 11 -0.26 2.72 1.44
CA LYS A 11 -1.46 2.97 2.24
C LYS A 11 -2.32 1.72 2.27
N TYR A 12 -2.43 1.11 3.44
CA TYR A 12 -3.30 -0.04 3.68
C TYR A 12 -4.56 0.39 4.43
N LYS A 13 -5.73 0.15 3.84
CA LYS A 13 -7.02 0.32 4.51
C LYS A 13 -7.86 -0.94 4.34
N GLN A 14 -8.30 -1.53 5.45
CA GLN A 14 -9.16 -2.70 5.45
C GLN A 14 -10.43 -2.42 6.24
N TYR A 15 -11.58 -2.77 5.67
CA TYR A 15 -12.89 -2.72 6.29
C TYR A 15 -13.42 -4.14 6.40
N ASN A 16 -13.85 -4.52 7.59
CA ASN A 16 -14.35 -5.86 7.90
C ASN A 16 -15.80 -5.76 8.34
N ILE A 17 -16.66 -6.59 7.78
CA ILE A 17 -18.06 -6.74 8.16
C ILE A 17 -18.28 -8.21 8.50
N ARG A 18 -18.89 -8.48 9.65
CA ARG A 18 -19.30 -9.82 10.05
C ARG A 18 -20.69 -9.75 10.66
N THR A 19 -21.57 -10.64 10.24
CA THR A 19 -22.93 -10.75 10.75
C THR A 19 -23.23 -12.21 11.03
N LYS A 20 -23.57 -12.50 12.28
CA LYS A 20 -24.04 -13.82 12.72
C LYS A 20 -25.47 -13.68 13.21
N VAL A 21 -26.39 -14.40 12.59
CA VAL A 21 -27.78 -14.52 13.03
C VAL A 21 -28.00 -15.95 13.49
N GLU A 22 -28.45 -16.13 14.72
CA GLU A 22 -28.77 -17.44 15.30
C GLU A 22 -30.25 -17.47 15.68
N MET A 23 -30.99 -18.45 15.18
CA MET A 23 -32.41 -18.63 15.44
C MET A 23 -32.63 -20.01 16.10
N PRO A 24 -33.06 -20.06 17.37
CA PRO A 24 -33.45 -21.32 18.00
C PRO A 24 -34.81 -21.77 17.46
N ILE A 25 -34.90 -22.99 16.94
CA ILE A 25 -36.16 -23.60 16.50
C ILE A 25 -36.76 -24.46 17.62
N THR A 26 -35.91 -25.15 18.40
CA THR A 26 -36.28 -25.91 19.61
C THR A 26 -35.14 -25.86 20.63
N ASP A 27 -35.34 -26.41 21.83
CA ASP A 27 -34.29 -26.50 22.87
C ASP A 27 -33.04 -27.28 22.42
N TRP A 28 -33.16 -28.13 21.39
CA TRP A 28 -32.07 -28.93 20.84
C TRP A 28 -31.67 -28.56 19.40
N LEU A 29 -32.49 -27.81 18.66
CA LEU A 29 -32.21 -27.41 17.28
C LEU A 29 -32.07 -25.89 17.15
N LYS A 30 -30.89 -25.46 16.71
CA LYS A 30 -30.59 -24.07 16.37
C LYS A 30 -30.14 -23.98 14.92
N THR A 31 -30.61 -22.96 14.21
CA THR A 31 -30.09 -22.63 12.88
C THR A 31 -29.33 -21.32 12.96
N GLY A 32 -28.31 -21.17 12.12
CA GLY A 32 -27.52 -19.96 12.09
C GLY A 32 -27.09 -19.64 10.68
N ILE A 33 -27.05 -18.34 10.38
CA ILE A 33 -26.46 -17.80 9.16
C ILE A 33 -25.28 -16.92 9.59
N ASP A 34 -24.11 -17.21 9.05
CA ASP A 34 -22.90 -16.40 9.23
C ASP A 34 -22.49 -15.85 7.87
N VAL A 35 -22.32 -14.52 7.80
CA VAL A 35 -21.82 -13.81 6.63
C VAL A 35 -20.63 -12.97 7.08
N ALA A 36 -19.50 -13.17 6.42
CA ALA A 36 -18.32 -12.33 6.56
C ALA A 36 -18.06 -11.57 5.25
N GLY A 37 -17.36 -10.45 5.35
CA GLY A 37 -16.94 -9.66 4.21
C GLY A 37 -15.73 -8.81 4.56
N PHE A 38 -14.79 -8.74 3.62
CA PHE A 38 -13.54 -8.00 3.75
C PHE A 38 -13.37 -7.12 2.52
N LEU A 39 -13.21 -5.81 2.74
CA LEU A 39 -12.84 -4.85 1.70
C LEU A 39 -11.45 -4.31 2.02
N VAL A 40 -10.51 -4.57 1.12
CA VAL A 40 -9.12 -4.15 1.27
C VAL A 40 -8.78 -3.17 0.15
N ASN A 41 -8.30 -1.98 0.51
CA ASN A 41 -7.72 -1.00 -0.39
C ASN A 41 -6.23 -0.89 -0.07
N ARG A 42 -5.41 -1.12 -1.09
CA ARG A 42 -3.95 -0.99 -1.04
C ARG A 42 -3.51 -0.04 -2.12
N VAL A 43 -2.76 0.99 -1.76
CA VAL A 43 -2.10 1.87 -2.72
C VAL A 43 -0.61 1.60 -2.68
N TYR A 44 -0.02 1.39 -3.85
CA TYR A 44 1.42 1.20 -4.06
C TYR A 44 1.96 2.24 -5.04
N PRO A 45 3.25 2.61 -4.97
CA PRO A 45 3.91 3.35 -6.04
C PRO A 45 3.99 2.50 -7.31
N TYR A 46 4.29 3.13 -8.44
CA TYR A 46 4.41 2.42 -9.72
C TYR A 46 5.57 1.41 -9.77
N LYS A 47 6.60 1.57 -8.92
CA LYS A 47 7.72 0.63 -8.76
C LYS A 47 7.50 -0.32 -7.58
N SER A 48 8.01 -1.54 -7.69
CA SER A 48 7.95 -2.52 -6.61
C SER A 48 8.90 -2.13 -5.46
N ALA A 49 8.58 -2.58 -4.24
CA ALA A 49 9.42 -2.35 -3.07
C ALA A 49 10.84 -2.93 -3.23
N ASP A 50 10.97 -4.09 -3.87
CA ASP A 50 12.27 -4.72 -4.18
C ASP A 50 13.13 -3.82 -5.08
N ALA A 51 12.56 -3.25 -6.13
CA ALA A 51 13.27 -2.33 -7.01
C ALA A 51 13.71 -1.05 -6.27
N ILE A 52 12.85 -0.49 -5.42
CA ILE A 52 13.15 0.71 -4.63
C ILE A 52 14.28 0.45 -3.62
N VAL A 53 14.22 -0.68 -2.89
CA VAL A 53 15.27 -1.06 -1.92
C VAL A 53 16.58 -1.37 -2.64
N GLY A 54 16.52 -2.12 -3.74
CA GLY A 54 17.69 -2.39 -4.58
C GLY A 54 18.35 -1.12 -5.09
N GLN A 55 17.56 -0.15 -5.58
CA GLN A 55 18.07 1.17 -5.98
C GLN A 55 18.67 1.94 -4.81
N SER A 56 18.08 1.86 -3.62
CA SER A 56 18.59 2.53 -2.43
C SER A 56 20.01 2.08 -2.04
N THR A 57 20.40 0.84 -2.36
CA THR A 57 21.77 0.34 -2.09
C THR A 57 22.81 0.88 -3.07
N ARG A 58 22.36 1.37 -4.23
CA ARG A 58 23.22 1.93 -5.29
C ARG A 58 23.32 3.45 -5.22
N LEU A 59 22.56 4.08 -4.32
CA LEU A 59 22.62 5.51 -4.08
C LEU A 59 23.94 5.88 -3.42
N VAL A 60 24.64 6.87 -3.98
CA VAL A 60 25.78 7.48 -3.31
C VAL A 60 25.28 8.47 -2.26
N PRO A 61 25.78 8.45 -1.00
CA PRO A 61 25.29 9.36 0.04
C PRO A 61 25.50 10.84 -0.27
N THR A 62 26.36 11.15 -1.24
CA THR A 62 26.72 12.50 -1.66
C THR A 62 25.79 13.08 -2.73
N SER A 63 24.90 12.28 -3.33
CA SER A 63 23.92 12.79 -4.29
C SER A 63 22.73 13.42 -3.55
N TRP A 64 22.50 14.70 -3.83
CA TRP A 64 21.28 15.42 -3.48
C TRP A 64 20.01 14.74 -4.01
N SER A 65 19.03 14.53 -3.11
CA SER A 65 17.68 14.07 -3.47
C SER A 65 16.85 15.13 -4.19
N PHE A 66 17.08 16.40 -3.86
CA PHE A 66 16.42 17.56 -4.45
C PHE A 66 17.46 18.62 -4.77
N TRP A 67 17.27 19.32 -5.89
CA TRP A 67 18.01 20.55 -6.17
C TRP A 67 17.58 21.65 -5.20
N PRO A 68 18.40 22.70 -4.99
CA PRO A 68 18.00 23.87 -4.20
C PRO A 68 16.72 24.55 -4.72
N THR A 69 16.38 24.32 -5.98
CA THR A 69 15.14 24.76 -6.65
C THR A 69 13.90 23.94 -6.28
N GLY A 70 14.06 22.81 -5.59
CA GLY A 70 12.97 21.90 -5.18
C GLY A 70 12.62 20.82 -6.20
N GLU A 71 13.26 20.80 -7.37
CA GLU A 71 13.08 19.75 -8.37
C GLU A 71 13.80 18.45 -7.96
N PRO A 72 13.33 17.29 -8.43
CA PRO A 72 14.00 16.02 -8.17
C PRO A 72 15.46 16.06 -8.64
N GLY A 73 16.37 15.54 -7.80
CA GLY A 73 17.80 15.47 -8.07
C GLY A 73 18.16 14.65 -9.32
N PRO A 74 19.46 14.47 -9.61
CA PRO A 74 19.89 13.61 -10.71
C PRO A 74 19.36 12.18 -10.54
N ASP A 75 18.99 11.54 -11.64
CA ASP A 75 18.63 10.14 -11.66
C ASP A 75 19.87 9.26 -11.41
N ILE A 76 19.64 8.02 -10.97
CA ILE A 76 20.73 7.05 -10.80
C ILE A 76 20.97 6.34 -12.14
N GLU A 77 19.90 5.78 -12.72
CA GLU A 77 19.92 4.92 -13.90
C GLU A 77 18.49 4.85 -14.48
N TYR A 78 18.34 4.82 -15.81
CA TYR A 78 17.04 4.73 -16.51
C TYR A 78 16.02 5.86 -16.20
N GLY A 79 16.44 7.03 -15.69
CA GLY A 79 15.52 8.08 -15.26
C GLY A 79 14.82 7.80 -13.92
N ASP A 80 15.24 6.77 -13.18
CA ASP A 80 14.66 6.43 -11.88
C ASP A 80 15.27 7.33 -10.79
N ASN A 81 14.54 8.38 -10.43
CA ASN A 81 14.85 9.23 -9.29
C ASN A 81 14.25 8.62 -8.00
N PRO A 82 15.04 8.43 -6.92
CA PRO A 82 14.56 7.83 -5.67
C PRO A 82 13.42 8.60 -5.00
N VAL A 83 13.33 9.91 -5.20
CA VAL A 83 12.24 10.76 -4.69
C VAL A 83 10.93 10.46 -5.41
N GLU A 84 10.99 10.23 -6.71
CA GLU A 84 9.81 10.00 -7.55
C GLU A 84 9.35 8.54 -7.49
N THR A 85 10.30 7.59 -7.46
CA THR A 85 10.00 6.14 -7.39
C THR A 85 9.44 5.71 -6.04
N SER A 86 9.84 6.39 -4.96
CA SER A 86 9.33 6.13 -3.61
C SER A 86 8.04 6.86 -3.29
N THR A 87 7.55 7.75 -4.15
CA THR A 87 6.32 8.51 -3.94
C THR A 87 5.27 8.23 -5.02
N PHE A 88 4.12 8.88 -4.93
CA PHE A 88 3.02 8.73 -5.91
C PHE A 88 3.10 9.70 -7.09
N SER A 89 4.13 10.56 -7.13
CA SER A 89 4.26 11.63 -8.13
C SER A 89 4.40 11.09 -9.55
N ALA A 90 5.13 9.98 -9.73
CA ALA A 90 5.28 9.29 -11.01
C ALA A 90 4.14 8.29 -11.32
N GLY A 91 3.15 8.17 -10.44
CA GLY A 91 1.99 7.28 -10.61
C GLY A 91 1.77 6.32 -9.43
N LYS A 92 0.54 5.84 -9.31
CA LYS A 92 0.11 4.93 -8.24
C LYS A 92 -0.67 3.75 -8.79
N ASN A 93 -0.54 2.60 -8.13
CA ASN A 93 -1.37 1.43 -8.36
C ASN A 93 -2.37 1.29 -7.21
N ASP A 94 -3.66 1.48 -7.49
CA ASP A 94 -4.75 1.31 -6.52
C ASP A 94 -5.37 -0.08 -6.67
N GLN A 95 -5.11 -0.94 -5.70
CA GLN A 95 -5.61 -2.30 -5.66
C GLN A 95 -6.75 -2.41 -4.66
N LYS A 96 -7.98 -2.56 -5.20
CA LYS A 96 -9.19 -2.79 -4.41
C LYS A 96 -9.62 -4.25 -4.50
N THR A 97 -9.57 -4.96 -3.37
CA THR A 97 -9.95 -6.37 -3.26
C THR A 97 -11.20 -6.51 -2.40
N TYR A 98 -12.16 -7.30 -2.87
CA TYR A 98 -13.36 -7.68 -2.14
C TYR A 98 -13.35 -9.18 -1.88
N ARG A 99 -13.68 -9.59 -0.66
CA ARG A 99 -13.87 -11.00 -0.27
C ARG A 99 -15.15 -11.10 0.55
N LEU A 100 -15.96 -12.13 0.28
CA LEU A 100 -17.14 -12.53 1.05
C LEU A 100 -16.81 -13.86 1.71
#